data_AF-A0A9P8QFY7-F1
#
_entry.id   AF-A0A9P8QFY7-F1
#
_cell.length_a   1.000
_cell.length_b   1.000
_cell.length_c   1.000
_cell.angle_alpha   90.00
_cell.angle_beta   90.00
_cell.angle_gamma   90.00
#
_symmetry.space_group_name_H-M   'P 1'
#
loop_
_entity.id
_entity.type
_entity.pdbx_description
1 polymer ?
#
loop_
_entity_poly.entity_id
_entity_poly.type
_entity_poly.pdbx_seq_one_letter_code
_entity_poly.pdbx_strand_id
1 'polypeptide(L)'
;RRWKLDLDVMATLYRLSTPLMDDLFDPNYHYLFDNESFFTAKALNVALPGGPKFEPLQKDINPENDDFSEFNSLDRIIFRNPIRSEYRVSFPHLYNSAVRGVHLAWYHYNSVVFSRKEDPELPAFHFQPNYNP
;
A
#
# COMPACT_ATOMS: atom_id res chain seq x y z
N ARG A 1 -34.91 1.25 -1.06
CA ARG A 1 -35.17 1.26 -2.52
C ARG A 1 -34.03 0.53 -3.22
N ARG A 2 -34.26 -0.18 -4.34
CA ARG A 2 -33.24 -0.91 -5.14
C ARG A 2 -33.35 -0.49 -6.61
N TRP A 3 -32.24 -0.51 -7.33
CA TRP A 3 -32.15 -0.19 -8.75
C TRP A 3 -31.58 -1.38 -9.54
N LYS A 4 -31.95 -1.47 -10.81
CA LYS A 4 -31.41 -2.42 -11.79
C LYS A 4 -31.24 -1.64 -13.09
N LEU A 5 -30.03 -1.64 -13.62
CA LEU A 5 -29.66 -0.96 -14.86
C LEU A 5 -29.15 -2.01 -15.85
N ASP A 6 -29.48 -1.82 -17.12
CA ASP A 6 -28.96 -2.67 -18.19
C ASP A 6 -27.51 -2.28 -18.54
N LEU A 7 -26.80 -3.20 -19.20
CA LEU A 7 -25.37 -3.05 -19.50
C LEU A 7 -25.07 -1.78 -20.31
N ASP A 8 -25.88 -1.47 -21.32
CA ASP A 8 -25.69 -0.30 -22.19
C ASP A 8 -25.81 1.01 -21.43
N VAL A 9 -26.75 1.07 -20.47
CA VAL A 9 -26.93 2.21 -19.58
C VAL A 9 -25.70 2.35 -18.69
N MET A 10 -25.21 1.26 -18.11
CA MET A 10 -24.05 1.28 -17.22
C MET A 10 -22.75 1.64 -17.96
N ALA A 11 -22.55 1.14 -19.18
CA ALA A 11 -21.41 1.47 -20.03
C ALA A 11 -21.41 2.96 -20.42
N THR A 12 -22.58 3.51 -20.75
CA THR A 12 -22.72 4.93 -21.07
C THR A 12 -22.42 5.82 -19.85
N LEU A 13 -22.92 5.45 -18.68
CA LEU A 13 -22.64 6.15 -17.42
C LEU A 13 -21.15 6.12 -17.09
N TYR A 14 -20.52 4.95 -17.19
CA TYR A 14 -19.08 4.78 -16.95
C TYR A 14 -18.24 5.70 -17.84
N ARG A 15 -18.58 5.77 -19.15
CA ARG A 15 -17.90 6.66 -20.10
C ARG A 15 -18.07 8.15 -19.78
N LEU A 16 -19.25 8.54 -19.27
CA LEU A 16 -19.48 9.93 -18.87
C LEU A 16 -18.73 10.30 -17.59
N SER A 17 -18.53 9.34 -16.68
CA SER A 17 -17.81 9.55 -15.42
C SER A 17 -16.29 9.43 -15.53
N THR A 18 -15.73 9.04 -16.68
CA THR A 18 -14.29 8.85 -16.88
C THR A 18 -13.41 9.99 -16.34
N PRO A 19 -13.77 11.29 -16.47
CA PRO A 19 -12.92 12.37 -15.93
C PRO A 19 -12.77 12.40 -14.40
N LEU A 20 -13.65 11.68 -13.68
CA LEU A 20 -13.68 11.64 -12.21
C LEU A 20 -13.34 10.25 -11.65
N MET A 21 -13.41 9.21 -12.49
CA MET A 21 -13.07 7.86 -12.07
C MET A 21 -11.57 7.64 -12.14
N ASP A 22 -11.09 6.78 -11.25
CA ASP A 22 -9.72 6.35 -11.23
C ASP A 22 -9.46 5.30 -12.32
N ASP A 23 -8.30 5.37 -12.95
CA ASP A 23 -7.83 4.40 -13.96
C ASP A 23 -6.97 3.28 -13.33
N LEU A 24 -6.97 3.20 -11.99
CA LEU A 24 -6.28 2.16 -11.23
C LEU A 24 -7.11 0.87 -11.14
N PHE A 25 -6.68 -0.15 -11.89
CA PHE A 25 -7.31 -1.47 -11.90
C PHE A 25 -6.67 -2.47 -10.92
N ASP A 26 -5.39 -2.30 -10.60
CA ASP A 26 -4.66 -3.20 -9.72
C ASP A 26 -4.63 -2.64 -8.28
N PRO A 27 -5.25 -3.32 -7.30
CA PRO A 27 -5.23 -2.89 -5.90
C PRO A 27 -3.81 -2.87 -5.30
N ASN A 28 -2.84 -3.57 -5.90
CA ASN A 28 -1.44 -3.52 -5.49
C ASN A 28 -0.83 -2.12 -5.58
N TYR A 29 -1.40 -1.21 -6.37
CA TYR A 29 -0.98 0.18 -6.41
C TYR A 29 -0.99 0.84 -5.03
N HIS A 30 -1.92 0.44 -4.16
CA HIS A 30 -2.06 0.97 -2.80
C HIS A 30 -1.16 0.25 -1.78
N TYR A 31 -0.13 -0.47 -2.21
CA TYR A 31 0.84 -1.06 -1.28
C TYR A 31 1.46 0.03 -0.40
N LEU A 32 1.43 -0.19 0.93
CA LEU A 32 1.78 0.80 1.96
C LEU A 32 0.88 2.05 2.03
N PHE A 33 -0.12 2.14 1.17
CA PHE A 33 -1.08 3.26 1.09
C PHE A 33 -2.52 2.82 1.38
N ASP A 34 -2.64 1.76 2.19
CA ASP A 34 -3.89 1.27 2.74
C ASP A 34 -4.06 1.68 4.21
N ASN A 35 -5.27 1.51 4.72
CA ASN A 35 -5.60 1.90 6.09
C ASN A 35 -4.75 1.15 7.13
N GLU A 36 -4.48 -0.13 6.92
CA GLU A 36 -3.66 -0.93 7.85
C GLU A 36 -2.21 -0.43 7.92
N SER A 37 -1.61 -0.06 6.78
CA SER A 37 -0.28 0.56 6.77
C SER A 37 -0.27 1.92 7.48
N PHE A 38 -1.31 2.73 7.33
CA PHE A 38 -1.42 4.00 8.05
C PHE A 38 -1.65 3.81 9.56
N PHE A 39 -2.41 2.79 9.97
CA PHE A 39 -2.58 2.46 11.39
C PHE A 39 -1.25 2.03 12.00
N THR A 40 -0.48 1.19 11.29
CA THR A 40 0.86 0.78 11.72
C THR A 40 1.84 1.95 11.74
N ALA A 41 1.86 2.81 10.72
CA ALA A 41 2.69 4.00 10.67
C ALA A 41 2.41 4.95 11.86
N LYS A 42 1.12 5.16 12.17
CA LYS A 42 0.69 5.92 13.35
C LYS A 42 1.11 5.27 14.67
N ALA A 43 0.91 3.96 14.81
CA ALA A 43 1.26 3.22 16.02
C ALA A 43 2.77 3.25 16.31
N LEU A 44 3.58 3.16 15.25
CA LEU A 44 5.04 3.20 15.34
C LEU A 44 5.63 4.62 15.38
N ASN A 45 4.79 5.66 15.26
CA ASN A 45 5.22 7.06 15.11
C ASN A 45 6.23 7.25 13.95
N VAL A 46 5.93 6.64 12.81
CA VAL A 46 6.74 6.72 11.58
C VAL A 46 5.89 7.33 10.48
N ALA A 47 6.51 8.18 9.64
CA ALA A 47 5.86 8.74 8.47
C ALA A 47 6.28 7.99 7.21
N LEU A 48 5.30 7.53 6.42
CA LEU A 48 5.54 7.08 5.05
C LEU A 48 5.69 8.28 4.11
N PRO A 49 6.53 8.18 3.06
CA PRO A 49 6.62 9.24 2.05
C PRO A 49 5.25 9.51 1.41
N GLY A 50 4.81 10.78 1.41
CA GLY A 50 3.49 11.17 0.90
C GLY A 50 2.30 10.81 1.81
N GLY A 51 2.54 10.04 2.88
CA GLY A 51 1.52 9.68 3.85
C GLY A 51 1.29 10.76 4.92
N PRO A 52 0.19 10.65 5.67
CA PRO A 52 -0.10 11.54 6.78
C PRO A 52 0.89 11.36 7.94
N LYS A 53 1.09 12.43 8.72
CA LYS A 53 1.83 12.41 9.98
C LYS A 53 0.86 12.51 11.15
N PHE A 54 1.20 11.85 12.24
CA PHE A 54 0.39 11.82 13.45
C PHE A 54 1.24 12.11 14.68
N GLU A 55 0.56 12.51 15.75
CA GLU A 55 1.16 12.51 17.09
C GLU A 55 1.42 11.08 17.56
N PRO A 56 2.48 10.84 18.36
CA PRO A 56 2.79 9.52 18.89
C PRO A 56 1.60 8.92 19.66
N LEU A 57 1.22 7.69 19.30
CA LEU A 57 0.13 6.98 19.99
C LEU A 57 0.52 6.62 21.43
N GLN A 58 1.76 6.17 21.62
CA GLN A 58 2.32 5.81 22.92
C GLN A 58 3.33 6.87 23.33
N LYS A 59 3.01 7.65 24.36
CA LYS A 59 3.85 8.74 24.85
C LYS A 59 4.87 8.26 25.88
N ASP A 60 4.67 7.05 26.37
CA ASP A 60 5.38 6.47 27.52
C ASP A 60 6.67 5.77 27.07
N ILE A 61 6.80 5.47 25.78
CA ILE A 61 8.01 4.89 25.19
C ILE A 61 8.98 6.04 24.89
N ASN A 62 9.85 6.35 25.85
CA ASN A 62 10.99 7.24 25.61
C ASN A 62 12.22 6.39 25.26
N PRO A 63 12.85 6.58 24.09
CA PRO A 63 14.10 5.88 23.73
C PRO A 63 15.23 6.08 24.75
N GLU A 64 15.20 7.17 25.51
CA GLU A 64 16.20 7.45 26.56
C GLU A 64 16.02 6.59 27.81
N ASN A 65 14.84 5.98 27.99
CA ASN A 65 14.55 5.07 29.09
C ASN A 65 14.81 3.59 28.72
N ASP A 66 15.36 3.32 27.53
CA ASP A 66 15.63 1.96 27.08
C ASP A 66 16.85 1.39 27.84
N ASP A 67 16.76 0.13 28.28
CA ASP A 67 17.81 -0.50 29.09
C ASP A 67 19.10 -0.65 28.29
N PHE A 68 20.24 -0.27 28.88
CA PHE A 68 21.54 -0.46 28.24
C PHE A 68 21.86 -1.96 28.14
N SER A 69 21.63 -2.51 26.96
CA SER A 69 21.87 -3.92 26.62
C SER A 69 22.94 -4.06 25.55
N GLU A 70 23.75 -5.12 25.64
CA GLU A 70 24.76 -5.43 24.64
C GLU A 70 24.16 -5.81 23.26
N PHE A 71 22.84 -6.01 23.18
CA PHE A 71 22.20 -6.44 21.94
C PHE A 71 22.23 -5.37 20.84
N ASN A 72 22.13 -4.09 21.22
CA ASN A 72 22.15 -2.95 20.29
C ASN A 72 23.54 -2.28 20.21
N SER A 73 24.60 -2.93 20.69
CA SER A 73 25.97 -2.38 20.66
C SER A 73 26.51 -2.30 19.23
N LEU A 74 27.19 -1.18 18.93
CA LEU A 74 27.66 -0.85 17.57
C LEU A 74 28.67 -1.85 17.00
N ASP A 75 29.44 -2.53 17.85
CA ASP A 75 30.41 -3.56 17.49
C ASP A 75 29.75 -4.89 17.06
N ARG A 76 28.49 -5.12 17.44
CA ARG A 76 27.74 -6.35 17.13
C ARG A 76 26.83 -6.21 15.90
N ILE A 77 26.55 -4.99 15.47
CA ILE A 77 25.65 -4.73 14.33
C ILE A 77 26.46 -4.64 13.03
N ILE A 78 26.07 -5.46 12.05
CA ILE A 78 26.65 -5.40 10.70
C ILE A 78 25.83 -4.42 9.85
N PHE A 79 26.39 -3.26 9.54
CA PHE A 79 25.75 -2.27 8.67
C PHE A 79 26.00 -2.58 7.19
N ARG A 80 24.93 -2.97 6.48
CA ARG A 80 24.96 -3.20 5.02
C ARG A 80 24.07 -2.23 4.27
N ASN A 81 22.78 -2.25 4.59
CA ASN A 81 21.78 -1.35 4.05
C ASN A 81 20.98 -0.77 5.22
N PRO A 82 20.67 0.55 5.21
CA PRO A 82 19.87 1.16 6.26
C PRO A 82 18.43 0.63 6.21
N ILE A 83 17.86 0.36 7.39
CA ILE A 83 16.46 -0.03 7.52
C ILE A 83 15.60 1.22 7.33
N ARG A 84 14.77 1.24 6.29
CA ARG A 84 13.90 2.37 5.98
C ARG A 84 12.55 2.28 6.72
N SER A 85 11.82 3.39 6.75
CA SER A 85 10.47 3.44 7.34
C SER A 85 9.50 2.49 6.66
N GLU A 86 9.62 2.30 5.34
CA GLU A 86 8.77 1.38 4.59
C GLU A 86 8.92 -0.05 5.09
N TYR A 87 10.14 -0.51 5.37
CA TYR A 87 10.38 -1.86 5.90
C TYR A 87 9.77 -2.04 7.29
N ARG A 88 9.88 -1.01 8.14
CA ARG A 88 9.30 -0.99 9.48
C ARG A 88 7.77 -1.07 9.45
N VAL A 89 7.11 -0.57 8.42
CA VAL A 89 5.65 -0.63 8.26
C VAL A 89 5.21 -1.92 7.57
N SER A 90 5.92 -2.36 6.51
CA SER A 90 5.63 -3.60 5.79
C SER A 90 5.77 -4.85 6.67
N PHE A 91 6.82 -4.90 7.50
CA PHE A 91 7.12 -6.03 8.37
C PHE A 91 7.28 -5.56 9.81
N PRO A 92 6.16 -5.17 10.46
CA PRO A 92 6.20 -4.46 11.73
C PRO A 92 6.83 -5.29 12.85
N HIS A 93 6.59 -6.60 12.86
CA HIS A 93 7.12 -7.52 13.87
C HIS A 93 8.60 -7.90 13.69
N LEU A 94 9.22 -7.55 12.56
CA LEU A 94 10.61 -7.90 12.28
C LEU A 94 11.58 -6.73 12.54
N TYR A 95 11.20 -5.53 12.11
CA TYR A 95 12.10 -4.37 12.12
C TYR A 95 11.83 -3.36 13.26
N ASN A 96 10.98 -3.71 14.22
CA ASN A 96 10.67 -2.86 15.37
C ASN A 96 10.75 -3.65 16.67
N SER A 97 11.33 -3.05 17.71
CA SER A 97 11.38 -3.63 19.06
C SER A 97 10.04 -3.56 19.79
N ALA A 98 9.29 -2.47 19.59
CA ALA A 98 7.97 -2.25 20.20
C ALA A 98 6.88 -2.21 19.13
N VAL A 99 5.97 -3.18 19.16
CA VAL A 99 4.98 -3.45 18.11
C VAL A 99 3.54 -3.38 18.62
N ARG A 100 3.30 -2.51 19.60
CA ARG A 100 1.98 -2.38 20.22
C ARG A 100 1.04 -1.57 19.30
N GLY A 101 -0.15 -2.11 19.04
CA GLY A 101 -1.16 -1.46 18.21
C GLY A 101 -0.84 -1.44 16.72
N VAL A 102 0.10 -2.27 16.25
CA VAL A 102 0.38 -2.44 14.82
C VAL A 102 -0.64 -3.37 14.17
N HIS A 103 -0.82 -3.17 12.88
CA HIS A 103 -1.73 -3.92 12.02
C HIS A 103 -0.97 -4.58 10.87
N LEU A 104 -1.37 -5.79 10.50
CA LEU A 104 -0.78 -6.48 9.35
C LEU A 104 -1.50 -6.05 8.07
N ALA A 105 -0.78 -5.32 7.23
CA ALA A 105 -1.26 -4.96 5.90
C ALA A 105 -1.29 -6.19 4.97
N TRP A 106 -2.14 -6.12 3.95
CA TRP A 106 -2.19 -7.16 2.93
C TRP A 106 -0.88 -7.21 2.15
N TYR A 107 -0.36 -8.43 1.92
CA TYR A 107 0.97 -8.58 1.32
C TYR A 107 0.97 -8.30 -0.18
N HIS A 108 0.15 -9.00 -0.96
CA HIS A 108 0.12 -8.87 -2.42
C HIS A 108 -1.15 -9.51 -3.01
N TYR A 109 -1.76 -8.84 -3.98
CA TYR A 109 -2.80 -9.40 -4.85
C TYR A 109 -2.17 -9.92 -6.16
N ASN A 110 -2.86 -10.80 -6.88
CA ASN A 110 -2.39 -11.21 -8.20
C ASN A 110 -2.37 -10.00 -9.15
N SER A 111 -1.26 -9.80 -9.88
CA SER A 111 -1.14 -8.68 -10.81
C SER A 111 -2.19 -8.72 -11.90
N VAL A 112 -2.93 -7.62 -12.05
CA VAL A 112 -3.99 -7.50 -13.05
C VAL A 112 -3.38 -7.02 -14.37
N VAL A 113 -3.32 -7.91 -15.36
CA VAL A 113 -2.81 -7.60 -16.71
C VAL A 113 -3.98 -7.29 -17.65
N PHE A 114 -4.73 -6.24 -17.31
CA PHE A 114 -5.82 -5.75 -18.14
C PHE A 114 -5.32 -4.65 -19.07
N SER A 115 -5.68 -4.72 -20.35
CA SER A 115 -5.36 -3.69 -21.34
C SER A 115 -6.65 -3.10 -21.90
N ARG A 116 -6.93 -1.84 -21.53
CA ARG A 116 -8.06 -1.08 -22.09
C ARG A 116 -7.81 -0.86 -23.59
N LYS A 117 -8.89 -0.96 -24.37
CA LYS A 117 -8.87 -0.60 -25.79
C LYS A 117 -9.28 0.84 -25.97
N GLU A 118 -8.52 1.56 -26.77
CA GLU A 118 -8.85 2.92 -27.20
C GLU A 118 -9.68 2.93 -28.48
N ASP A 119 -9.43 1.97 -29.39
CA ASP A 119 -10.13 1.86 -30.68
C ASP A 119 -11.33 0.90 -30.58
N PRO A 120 -12.58 1.41 -30.71
CA PRO A 120 -13.79 0.59 -30.68
C PRO A 120 -14.03 -0.23 -31.96
N GLU A 121 -13.35 0.10 -33.07
CA GLU A 121 -13.53 -0.62 -34.35
C GLU A 121 -12.85 -2.00 -34.32
N LEU A 122 -11.92 -2.23 -33.39
CA LEU A 122 -11.22 -3.50 -33.26
C LEU A 122 -12.09 -4.57 -32.57
N PRO A 123 -12.01 -5.85 -32.99
CA PRO A 123 -12.76 -6.95 -32.38
C PRO A 123 -12.52 -7.09 -30.88
N ALA A 124 -13.54 -7.55 -30.14
CA ALA A 124 -13.51 -7.77 -28.69
C ALA A 124 -12.36 -8.71 -28.24
N PHE A 125 -12.04 -9.72 -29.02
CA PHE A 125 -10.89 -10.60 -28.79
C PHE A 125 -9.91 -10.44 -29.94
N HIS A 126 -8.73 -9.90 -29.67
CA HIS A 126 -7.63 -9.79 -30.62
C HIS A 126 -6.29 -9.81 -29.89
N PHE A 127 -5.22 -10.20 -30.58
CA PHE A 127 -3.88 -10.21 -30.02
C PHE A 127 -3.31 -8.79 -30.04
N GLN A 128 -2.99 -8.25 -28.86
CA GLN A 128 -2.45 -6.90 -28.77
C GLN A 128 -0.94 -6.88 -29.05
N PRO A 129 -0.40 -5.81 -29.68
CA PRO A 129 1.03 -5.72 -29.99
C PRO A 129 1.96 -5.69 -28.76
N ASN A 130 1.44 -5.34 -27.57
CA ASN A 130 2.19 -5.32 -26.32
C ASN A 130 2.30 -6.70 -25.64
N TYR A 131 1.62 -7.72 -26.17
CA TYR A 131 1.72 -9.07 -25.67
C TYR A 131 2.97 -9.75 -26.24
N ASN A 132 3.63 -10.55 -25.39
CA ASN A 132 4.77 -11.33 -25.81
C ASN A 132 4.31 -12.41 -26.82
N PRO A 133 4.98 -12.55 -27.98
CA PRO A 133 4.65 -13.55 -28.99
C PRO A 133 5.05 -14.97 -28.58
#